data_AF-A0A6J7EZ69-F1
#
_entry.id   AF-A0A6J7EZ69-F1
#
_cell.length_a   1.000
_cell.length_b   1.000
_cell.length_c   1.000
_cell.angle_alpha   90.00
_cell.angle_beta   90.00
_cell.angle_gamma   90.00
#
_symmetry.space_group_name_H-M   'P 1'
#
loop_
_entity.id
_entity.type
_entity.pdbx_description
1 polymer ?
#
loop_
_entity_poly.entity_id
_entity_poly.type
_entity_poly.pdbx_seq_one_letter_code
_entity_poly.pdbx_strand_id
1 'polypeptide(L)' 'MTNEYELADSTREKLIFEKDDLLGPMRAGMIPAPHPMYPGTTDTDYYKGAITGPHPSQEVK' A
#
# COMPACT_ATOMS: atom_id res chain seq x y z
N MET A 1 0.61 10.20 9.61
CA MET A 1 0.06 10.54 10.93
C MET A 1 -0.70 11.84 10.76
N THR A 2 -1.99 11.86 11.07
CA THR A 2 -2.83 13.06 11.02
C THR A 2 -2.55 13.95 12.22
N ASN A 3 -3.11 15.16 12.23
CA ASN A 3 -3.07 16.07 13.39
C ASN A 3 -4.30 15.93 14.30
N GLU A 4 -5.18 14.95 14.04
CA GLU A 4 -6.36 14.68 14.85
C GLU A 4 -5.94 13.96 16.14
N TYR A 5 -6.13 14.60 17.29
CA TYR A 5 -5.75 14.06 18.60
C TYR A 5 -6.95 13.77 19.51
N GLU A 6 -8.15 14.21 19.14
CA GLU A 6 -9.40 13.97 19.89
C GLU A 6 -10.09 12.67 19.44
N LEU A 7 -9.41 11.53 19.62
CA LEU A 7 -9.86 10.22 19.13
C LEU A 7 -10.47 9.32 20.23
N ALA A 8 -10.73 9.86 21.42
CA ALA A 8 -11.25 9.08 22.54
C ALA A 8 -12.70 8.62 22.28
N ASP A 9 -13.01 7.37 22.59
CA ASP A 9 -14.37 6.82 22.45
C ASP A 9 -14.76 5.95 23.66
N SER A 10 -16.06 5.65 23.72
CA SER A 10 -16.79 4.89 24.74
C SER A 10 -16.50 3.38 24.78
N THR A 11 -15.95 2.79 23.72
CA THR A 11 -15.63 1.36 23.67
C THR A 11 -14.29 1.12 22.96
N ARG A 12 -13.63 0.00 23.30
CA ARG A 12 -12.31 -0.35 22.75
C ARG A 12 -12.40 -0.69 21.26
N GLU A 13 -13.47 -1.35 20.85
CA GLU A 13 -13.68 -1.83 19.48
C GLU A 13 -13.60 -0.67 18.47
N LYS A 14 -14.13 0.50 18.83
CA LYS A 14 -14.10 1.70 17.99
C LYS A 14 -12.70 2.30 17.82
N LEU A 15 -11.76 1.94 18.69
CA LEU A 15 -10.36 2.36 18.63
C LEU A 15 -9.47 1.34 17.89
N ILE A 16 -10.06 0.25 17.37
CA ILE A 16 -9.38 -0.70 16.51
C ILE A 16 -9.66 -0.29 15.07
N PHE A 17 -8.69 0.40 14.45
CA PHE A 17 -8.82 0.80 13.06
C PHE A 17 -8.51 -0.34 12.11
N GLU A 18 -9.38 -0.53 11.13
CA GLU A 18 -9.17 -1.46 10.04
C GLU A 18 -8.44 -0.78 8.88
N LYS A 19 -8.12 -1.59 7.86
CA LYS A 19 -7.41 -1.12 6.67
C LYS A 19 -8.14 0.04 6.00
N ASP A 20 -9.46 -0.03 5.89
CA ASP A 20 -10.26 0.96 5.17
C ASP A 20 -10.45 2.26 5.98
N ASP A 21 -10.28 2.22 7.30
CA ASP A 21 -10.28 3.41 8.17
C ASP A 21 -8.98 4.21 8.03
N LEU A 22 -7.86 3.51 7.74
CA LEU A 22 -6.52 4.11 7.71
C LEU A 22 -6.07 4.51 6.31
N LEU A 23 -6.54 3.81 5.28
CA LEU A 23 -6.09 4.04 3.91
C LEU A 23 -7.02 5.00 3.17
N GLY A 24 -6.43 5.99 2.51
CA GLY A 24 -7.17 6.84 1.57
C GLY A 24 -7.65 6.04 0.34
N PRO A 25 -8.61 6.60 -0.42
CA PRO A 25 -9.12 5.95 -1.62
C PRO A 25 -8.02 5.78 -2.67
N MET A 26 -8.11 4.70 -3.44
CA MET A 26 -7.24 4.49 -4.59
C MET A 26 -7.45 5.57 -5.64
N ARG A 27 -6.34 6.14 -6.14
CA ARG A 27 -6.39 7.10 -7.24
C ARG A 27 -6.52 6.37 -8.57
N ALA A 28 -6.97 7.09 -9.60
CA ALA A 28 -6.98 6.57 -10.96
C ALA A 28 -5.58 6.10 -11.38
N GLY A 29 -5.50 4.93 -12.00
CA GLY A 29 -4.24 4.29 -12.41
C GLY A 29 -3.52 3.48 -11.33
N MET A 30 -3.97 3.50 -10.06
CA MET A 30 -3.42 2.64 -9.02
C MET A 30 -3.98 1.21 -9.10
N ILE A 31 -3.17 0.20 -8.72
CA ILE A 31 -3.61 -1.20 -8.58
C ILE A 31 -3.63 -1.61 -7.09
N PRO A 32 -4.56 -2.47 -6.65
CA PRO A 32 -4.63 -2.88 -5.25
C PRO A 32 -3.46 -3.81 -4.90
N ALA A 33 -3.09 -3.85 -3.62
CA ALA A 33 -2.18 -4.88 -3.09
C ALA A 33 -2.89 -6.25 -3.02
N PRO A 34 -2.15 -7.39 -3.07
CA PRO A 34 -0.69 -7.48 -3.22
C PRO A 34 -0.22 -7.18 -4.64
N HIS A 35 0.96 -6.54 -4.76
CA HIS A 35 1.56 -6.24 -6.07
C HIS A 35 2.31 -7.45 -6.66
N PRO A 36 2.30 -7.63 -7.99
CA PRO A 36 3.08 -8.69 -8.64
C PRO A 36 4.58 -8.41 -8.56
N MET A 37 5.38 -9.48 -8.50
CA MET A 37 6.83 -9.41 -8.71
C MET A 37 7.15 -9.00 -10.14
N TYR A 38 8.28 -8.30 -10.35
CA TYR A 38 8.72 -7.93 -11.70
C TYR A 38 8.89 -9.18 -12.57
N PRO A 39 8.47 -9.19 -13.87
CA PRO A 39 8.43 -10.42 -14.65
C PRO A 39 9.80 -11.10 -14.77
N GLY A 40 9.83 -12.41 -14.53
CA GLY A 40 11.04 -13.23 -14.64
C GLY A 40 12.08 -13.02 -13.53
N THR A 41 11.73 -12.31 -12.45
CA THR A 41 12.64 -12.03 -11.32
C THR A 41 12.28 -12.83 -10.07
N THR A 42 13.24 -12.91 -9.16
CA THR A 42 13.10 -13.42 -7.80
C THR A 42 13.21 -12.29 -6.78
N ASP A 43 12.90 -12.58 -5.52
CA ASP A 43 13.16 -11.67 -4.39
C ASP A 43 14.65 -11.32 -4.27
N THR A 44 15.54 -12.25 -4.61
CA THR A 44 16.99 -12.00 -4.63
C THR A 44 17.37 -10.88 -5.59
N ASP A 45 16.72 -10.79 -6.76
CA ASP A 45 17.00 -9.74 -7.76
C ASP A 45 16.57 -8.36 -7.28
N TYR A 46 15.49 -8.28 -6.48
CA TYR A 46 15.09 -7.06 -5.78
C TYR A 46 16.18 -6.58 -4.82
N TYR A 47 16.67 -7.46 -3.94
CA TYR A 47 17.69 -7.10 -2.96
C TYR A 47 19.08 -6.81 -3.56
N LYS A 48 19.35 -7.30 -4.77
CA LYS A 48 20.55 -6.93 -5.55
C LYS A 48 20.41 -5.61 -6.32
N GLY A 49 19.23 -5.00 -6.32
CA GLY A 49 18.97 -3.77 -7.07
C GLY A 49 18.87 -3.96 -8.59
N ALA A 50 18.59 -5.19 -9.06
CA ALA A 50 18.46 -5.48 -10.49
C ALA A 50 17.12 -4.99 -11.08
N ILE A 51 16.13 -4.73 -10.23
CA ILE A 51 14.82 -4.16 -10.61
C ILE A 51 14.92 -2.63 -10.53
N THR A 52 14.89 -1.97 -11.69
CA THR A 52 15.09 -0.51 -11.80
C THR A 52 13.80 0.27 -12.07
N GLY A 53 12.67 -0.42 -12.22
CA GLY A 53 11.38 0.18 -12.55
C GLY A 53 10.19 -0.61 -11.99
N PRO A 54 8.98 -0.05 -12.09
CA PRO A 54 7.75 -0.70 -11.63
C PRO A 54 7.38 -1.88 -12.54
N HIS A 55 6.52 -2.77 -12.05
CA HIS A 55 5.96 -3.85 -12.88
C HIS A 55 5.21 -3.25 -14.09
N PRO A 56 5.23 -3.85 -15.29
CA PRO A 56 4.55 -3.29 -16.48
C PRO A 56 3.06 -2.98 -16.29
N SER A 57 2.37 -3.68 -15.40
CA SER A 57 0.96 -3.39 -15.05
C SER A 57 0.76 -2.11 -14.22
N GLN A 58 1.83 -1.48 -13.78
CA GLN A 58 1.86 -0.24 -13.00
C GLN A 58 2.40 0.94 -13.81
N GLU A 59 2.66 0.76 -15.12
CA GLU A 59 3.02 1.86 -16.00
C GLU A 59 1.86 2.86 -16.05
N VAL A 60 2.13 4.10 -15.64
CA VAL A 60 1.19 5.20 -15.72
C VAL A 60 1.01 5.54 -17.20
N LYS A 61 -0.20 5.37 -17.73
CA LYS A 61 -0.60 5.92 -19.03
C LYS A 61 -1.08 7.35 -18.91
#